data_AF-K0SCW2-F1
#
_entry.id   AF-K0SCW2-F1
#
_cell.length_a   1.000
_cell.length_b   1.000
_cell.length_c   1.000
_cell.angle_alpha   90.00
_cell.angle_beta   90.00
_cell.angle_gamma   90.00
#
_symmetry.space_group_name_H-M   'P 1'
#
loop_
_entity.id
_entity.type
_entity.pdbx_description
1 polymer ?
#
loop_
_entity_poly.entity_id
_entity_poly.type
_entity_poly.pdbx_seq_one_letter_code
_entity_poly.pdbx_strand_id
1 'polypeptide(L)'
;VPLQADLRAIRARRQLRVDADLRRANARRYDFDYQPGQSVLLKRPEFTKLGERWDGPYQVKRSHVNGTLTLELRPGLTKRVNIRRLKPFTPDGFRPP
;
A
#
# COMPACT_ATOMS: atom_id res chain seq x y z
N VAL A 1 9.31 -2.67 -49.66
CA VAL A 1 8.01 -2.32 -49.02
C VAL A 1 8.31 -1.74 -47.64
N PRO A 2 7.93 -0.49 -47.31
CA PRO A 2 8.19 0.08 -46.00
C PRO A 2 7.29 -0.57 -44.93
N LEU A 3 7.86 -0.90 -43.77
CA LEU A 3 7.13 -1.43 -42.62
C LEU A 3 6.32 -0.29 -41.98
N GLN A 4 5.01 -0.31 -42.14
CA GLN A 4 4.12 0.65 -41.49
C GLN A 4 3.71 0.12 -40.11
N ALA A 5 4.18 0.75 -39.04
CA ALA A 5 3.86 0.33 -37.69
C ALA A 5 2.40 0.67 -37.33
N ASP A 6 1.64 -0.33 -36.88
CA ASP A 6 0.30 -0.11 -36.33
C ASP A 6 0.39 0.45 -34.90
N LEU A 7 0.43 1.77 -34.81
CA LEU A 7 0.47 2.49 -33.54
C LEU A 7 -0.74 2.21 -32.64
N ARG A 8 -1.90 1.86 -33.21
CA ARG A 8 -3.11 1.53 -32.45
C ARG A 8 -2.94 0.19 -31.76
N ALA A 9 -2.46 -0.83 -32.48
CA ALA A 9 -2.16 -2.14 -31.91
C ALA A 9 -1.10 -2.04 -30.80
N ILE A 10 -0.05 -1.23 -30.99
CA ILE A 10 1.00 -1.00 -29.97
C ILE A 10 0.40 -0.37 -28.70
N ARG A 11 -0.46 0.66 -28.85
CA ARG A 11 -1.12 1.32 -27.72
C ARG A 11 -2.05 0.36 -26.97
N ALA A 12 -2.84 -0.44 -27.68
CA ALA A 12 -3.75 -1.42 -27.08
C ALA A 12 -2.97 -2.45 -26.26
N ARG A 13 -1.87 -2.98 -26.79
CA ARG A 13 -1.00 -3.93 -26.07
C ARG A 13 -0.40 -3.31 -24.80
N ARG A 14 -0.01 -2.03 -24.85
CA ARG A 14 0.48 -1.31 -23.66
C ARG A 14 -0.63 -1.18 -22.60
N GLN A 15 -1.85 -0.84 -23.01
CA GLN A 15 -2.98 -0.69 -22.09
C GLN A 15 -3.28 -2.00 -21.36
N LEU A 16 -3.35 -3.13 -22.09
CA LEU A 16 -3.58 -4.45 -21.48
C LEU A 16 -2.54 -4.80 -20.42
N ARG A 17 -1.27 -4.44 -20.64
CA ARG A 17 -0.19 -4.65 -19.67
C ARG A 17 -0.40 -3.79 -18.43
N VAL A 18 -0.69 -2.51 -18.60
CA VAL A 18 -0.98 -1.57 -17.49
C VAL A 18 -2.16 -2.06 -16.66
N ASP A 19 -3.24 -2.49 -17.29
CA ASP A 19 -4.44 -2.98 -16.59
C ASP A 19 -4.14 -4.27 -15.80
N ALA A 20 -3.32 -5.17 -16.36
CA ALA A 20 -2.88 -6.37 -15.66
C ALA A 20 -1.97 -6.04 -14.46
N ASP A 21 -1.07 -5.08 -14.59
CA ASP A 21 -0.22 -4.59 -13.49
C ASP A 21 -1.08 -3.94 -12.38
N LEU A 22 -2.06 -3.10 -12.76
CA LEU A 22 -2.99 -2.47 -11.83
C LEU A 22 -3.83 -3.50 -11.08
N ARG A 23 -4.36 -4.51 -11.76
CA ARG A 23 -5.10 -5.61 -11.13
C ARG A 23 -4.22 -6.36 -10.12
N ARG A 24 -2.99 -6.73 -10.51
CA ARG A 24 -2.04 -7.39 -9.59
C ARG A 24 -1.68 -6.54 -8.38
N ALA A 25 -1.51 -5.23 -8.57
CA ALA A 25 -1.21 -4.31 -7.47
C ALA A 25 -2.41 -4.09 -6.54
N ASN A 26 -3.62 -4.00 -7.09
CA ASN A 26 -4.85 -3.79 -6.32
C ASN A 26 -5.26 -5.06 -5.55
N ALA A 27 -5.05 -6.25 -6.11
CA ALA A 27 -5.35 -7.51 -5.42
C ALA A 27 -4.54 -7.73 -4.13
N ARG A 28 -3.41 -7.03 -3.97
CA ARG A 28 -2.58 -7.05 -2.75
C ARG A 28 -3.00 -6.01 -1.71
N ARG A 29 -4.01 -5.19 -2.00
CA ARG A 29 -4.49 -4.16 -1.07
C ARG A 29 -5.34 -4.82 0.00
N TYR A 30 -5.17 -4.35 1.22
CA TYR A 30 -6.06 -4.70 2.31
C TYR A 30 -7.33 -3.87 2.17
N ASP A 31 -8.46 -4.55 2.04
CA ASP A 31 -9.76 -3.93 2.24
C ASP A 31 -9.97 -3.80 3.75
N PHE A 32 -9.57 -2.65 4.29
CA PHE A 32 -9.63 -2.38 5.71
C PHE A 32 -9.88 -0.90 5.94
N ASP A 33 -10.86 -0.60 6.78
CA ASP A 33 -11.18 0.76 7.14
C ASP A 33 -10.39 1.17 8.40
N TYR A 34 -9.44 2.07 8.21
CA TYR A 34 -8.52 2.48 9.26
C TYR A 34 -9.13 3.61 10.09
N GLN A 35 -9.32 3.33 11.38
CA GLN A 35 -9.92 4.26 12.33
C GLN A 35 -8.89 4.80 13.33
N PRO A 36 -9.05 6.05 13.80
CA PRO A 36 -8.25 6.58 14.90
C PRO A 36 -8.31 5.69 16.14
N GLY A 37 -7.18 5.53 16.84
CA GLY A 37 -7.02 4.66 18.01
C GLY A 37 -6.62 3.22 17.66
N GLN A 38 -6.78 2.78 16.41
CA GLN A 38 -6.31 1.47 15.98
C GLN A 38 -4.78 1.43 15.83
N SER A 39 -4.23 0.24 16.00
CA SER A 39 -2.81 -0.04 15.77
C SER A 39 -2.57 -0.55 14.35
N VAL A 40 -1.49 -0.09 13.73
CA VAL A 40 -1.08 -0.51 12.38
C VAL A 40 0.42 -0.76 12.33
N LEU A 41 0.83 -1.63 11.42
CA LEU A 41 2.22 -1.86 11.07
C LEU A 41 2.61 -0.98 9.89
N LEU A 42 3.81 -0.39 9.96
CA LEU A 42 4.38 0.43 8.91
C LEU A 42 5.41 -0.37 8.11
N LYS A 43 5.34 -0.31 6.77
CA LYS A 43 6.34 -0.91 5.90
C LYS A 43 7.68 -0.17 6.02
N ARG A 44 8.73 -0.92 6.38
CA ARG A 44 10.10 -0.41 6.47
C ARG A 44 10.57 0.13 5.11
N PRO A 45 11.34 1.23 5.09
CA PRO A 45 11.92 1.75 3.85
C PRO A 45 12.93 0.78 3.25
N GLU A 46 13.72 0.15 4.11
CA GLU A 46 14.77 -0.80 3.74
C GLU A 46 14.57 -2.09 4.55
N PHE A 47 14.72 -3.24 3.89
CA PHE A 47 14.62 -4.55 4.51
C PHE A 47 15.47 -5.56 3.71
N THR A 48 16.05 -6.53 4.41
CA THR A 48 16.76 -7.65 3.77
C THR A 48 15.77 -8.73 3.34
N LYS A 49 16.21 -9.68 2.49
CA LYS A 49 15.33 -10.73 1.94
C LYS A 49 14.63 -11.56 3.04
N LEU A 50 15.36 -11.86 4.12
CA LEU A 50 14.88 -12.61 5.28
C LEU A 50 14.51 -11.71 6.49
N GLY A 51 14.72 -10.40 6.37
CA GLY A 51 14.46 -9.46 7.45
C GLY A 51 12.99 -9.09 7.56
N GLU A 52 12.63 -8.52 8.72
CA GLU A 52 11.30 -7.98 8.98
C GLU A 52 10.99 -6.84 8.01
N ARG A 53 9.84 -6.95 7.34
CA ARG A 53 9.37 -5.95 6.37
C ARG A 53 8.47 -4.88 6.98
N TRP A 54 7.95 -5.16 8.16
CA TRP A 54 6.94 -4.37 8.85
C TRP A 54 7.50 -3.99 10.21
N ASP A 55 7.16 -2.78 10.65
CA ASP A 55 7.67 -2.15 11.88
C ASP A 55 6.49 -1.57 12.68
N GLY A 56 6.69 -1.44 13.98
CA GLY A 56 5.64 -1.05 14.93
C GLY A 56 4.79 -2.23 15.39
N PRO A 57 3.89 -1.99 16.34
CA PRO A 57 2.63 -1.29 16.04
C PRO A 57 2.67 0.21 16.33
N TYR A 58 2.03 0.99 15.48
CA TYR A 58 1.85 2.43 15.63
C TYR A 58 0.37 2.77 15.73
N GLN A 59 0.03 3.71 16.60
CA GLN A 59 -1.35 4.18 16.70
C GLN A 59 -1.70 5.17 15.59
N VAL A 60 -2.87 4.98 15.00
CA VAL A 60 -3.49 5.94 14.09
C VAL A 60 -4.08 7.08 14.91
N LYS A 61 -3.62 8.31 14.67
CA LYS A 61 -4.18 9.52 15.29
C LYS A 61 -5.31 10.14 14.46
N ARG A 62 -5.19 10.07 13.13
CA ARG A 62 -6.17 10.66 12.22
C ARG A 62 -6.19 9.91 10.89
N SER A 63 -7.38 9.59 10.41
CA SER A 63 -7.60 9.17 9.03
C SER A 63 -7.93 10.37 8.15
N HIS A 64 -7.48 10.32 6.89
CA HIS A 64 -7.72 11.40 5.94
C HIS A 64 -8.35 10.84 4.67
N VAL A 65 -9.23 11.63 4.05
CA VAL A 65 -10.03 11.24 2.89
C VAL A 65 -9.19 10.77 1.69
N ASN A 66 -7.97 11.29 1.54
CA ASN A 66 -7.08 10.95 0.43
C ASN A 66 -6.28 9.64 0.62
N GLY A 67 -6.69 8.75 1.53
CA GLY A 67 -6.02 7.46 1.75
C GLY A 67 -4.63 7.61 2.40
N THR A 68 -4.49 8.61 3.28
CA THR A 68 -3.31 8.75 4.14
C THR A 68 -3.76 8.77 5.59
N LEU A 69 -2.90 8.32 6.49
CA LEU A 69 -3.12 8.33 7.93
C LEU A 69 -2.00 9.13 8.60
N THR A 70 -2.35 9.81 9.68
CA THR A 70 -1.35 10.34 10.63
C THR A 70 -1.14 9.28 11.71
N LEU A 71 0.08 8.76 11.80
CA LEU A 71 0.50 7.82 12.82
C LEU A 71 1.33 8.53 13.88
N GLU A 72 1.27 8.06 15.12
CA GLU A 72 2.22 8.43 16.17
C GLU A 72 3.33 7.39 16.23
N LEU A 73 4.58 7.81 15.96
CA LEU A 73 5.75 6.93 15.98
C LEU A 73 6.36 6.82 17.39
N ARG A 74 6.34 7.94 18.11
CA ARG A 74 6.79 8.13 19.49
C ARG A 74 5.91 9.22 20.11
N PRO A 75 5.80 9.30 21.44
CA PRO A 75 5.03 10.37 22.09
C PRO A 75 5.42 11.75 21.54
N GLY A 76 4.45 12.44 20.94
CA GLY A 76 4.65 13.77 20.34
C GLY A 76 5.28 13.79 18.94
N LEU A 77 5.75 12.66 18.40
CA LEU A 77 6.27 12.55 17.03
C LEU A 77 5.24 11.85 16.13
N THR A 78 4.62 12.62 15.24
CA THR A 78 3.66 12.10 14.28
C THR A 78 4.23 12.07 12.86
N LYS A 79 3.72 11.14 12.04
CA LYS A 79 4.09 10.99 10.63
C LYS A 79 2.86 10.73 9.79
N ARG A 80 2.76 11.43 8.66
CA ARG A 80 1.74 11.16 7.66
C ARG A 80 2.22 10.10 6.66
N VAL A 81 1.42 9.05 6.47
CA VAL A 81 1.78 7.90 5.64
C VAL A 81 0.61 7.48 4.77
N ASN A 82 0.88 7.03 3.54
CA ASN A 82 -0.11 6.44 2.67
C ASN A 82 -0.51 5.02 3.12
N ILE A 83 -1.81 4.70 3.06
CA ILE A 83 -2.35 3.39 3.49
C ILE A 83 -1.73 2.19 2.76
N ARG A 84 -1.18 2.37 1.56
CA ARG A 84 -0.48 1.31 0.81
C ARG A 84 0.81 0.83 1.47
N ARG A 85 1.33 1.60 2.44
CA ARG A 85 2.50 1.25 3.25
C ARG A 85 2.10 0.71 4.62
N LEU A 86 0.82 0.49 4.87
CA LEU A 86 0.30 0.07 6.15
C LEU A 86 -0.31 -1.32 6.04
N LYS A 87 -0.25 -2.05 7.15
CA LYS A 87 -0.96 -3.31 7.37
C LYS A 87 -1.69 -3.17 8.71
N PRO A 88 -2.96 -3.59 8.81
CA PRO A 88 -3.64 -3.57 10.11
C PRO A 88 -2.92 -4.48 11.10
N PHE A 89 -2.88 -4.08 12.36
CA PHE A 89 -2.33 -4.90 13.45
C PHE A 89 -3.47 -5.45 14.29
N THR A 90 -3.53 -6.78 14.41
CA THR A 90 -4.37 -7.46 15.39
C THR A 90 -3.47 -8.31 16.29
N PRO A 91 -3.77 -8.42 17.59
CA PRO A 91 -2.98 -9.23 18.53
C PRO A 91 -2.81 -10.68 18.08
N ASP A 92 -3.84 -11.27 17.47
CA ASP A 92 -3.86 -12.66 17.01
C ASP A 92 -3.24 -12.86 15.62
N GLY A 93 -2.67 -11.80 15.05
CA GLY A 93 -2.20 -11.77 13.67
C GLY A 93 -3.30 -11.39 12.69
N PHE A 94 -2.99 -10.48 11.77
CA PHE A 94 -3.99 -9.96 10.82
C PHE A 94 -4.37 -11.03 9.80
N ARG A 95 -5.63 -11.47 9.89
CA ARG A 95 -6.29 -12.31 8.88
C ARG A 95 -7.21 -11.40 8.06
N PRO A 96 -6.92 -11.16 6.77
CA PRO A 96 -7.89 -10.50 5.92
C PRO A 96 -9.17 -11.35 5.83
N PRO A 97 -10.33 -10.74 5.58
CA PRO A 97 -11.57 -11.48 5.31
C PRO A 97 -11.42 -12.44 4.13
#